data_AF-A0A084XY91-F1
#
_entry.id   AF-A0A084XY91-F1
#
_cell.length_a   1.000
_cell.length_b   1.000
_cell.length_c   1.000
_cell.angle_alpha   90.00
_cell.angle_beta   90.00
_cell.angle_gamma   90.00
#
_symmetry.space_group_name_H-M   'P 1'
#
loop_
_entity.id
_entity.type
_entity.pdbx_description
1 polymer ?
#
loop_
_entity_poly.entity_id
_entity_poly.type
_entity_poly.pdbx_seq_one_letter_code
_entity_poly.pdbx_strand_id
1 'polypeptide(L)'
;MKKLFHWIGRACSSKASSPVLRVRFLLAMAAGLLTLAASPSTARPVLQWGIGCGDGRVDVVLDDFDTPWEHCCTADVSIPRPTLRTVAGCNGTALAVDYDLRNVAPSGSQNAGQSWVVLQRTLAEARDLSRYTHLRLAMRGSNLRAHDTVEVKLKDASGLVAVALKSMTDLPVWRAIYLDLRELSSDRAIDLSRVTGFEMAIVRCAGCEVADNPSSDPGVEEHAGTLYLDEFAAVDLKPGGAHRLPAASGFATVTRDATVRRKAADALLAQVAPSAAGKDLLPAWFPETTPNFNSYAQAEALLVFVYEYQDTGQAAFLEAARKLAARLIALQIPASRVQAGAWYSTYVSQTGMLRGSDRASQPIPCDGNETLIQDIDTCEWAGNVGWVLIALNKLRNSGLYADTVALDNAIDRGSAWLIGQFGRHPAYPNLISLGIEGNISAYFGLRAAGRLQEASLLGSAIFQFG
;
A
#
# COMPACT_ATOMS: atom_id res chain seq x y z
N MET A 1 52.05 -52.85 3.41
CA MET A 1 52.34 -54.27 3.68
C MET A 1 51.53 -54.74 4.87
N LYS A 2 50.84 -55.87 4.70
CA LYS A 2 50.34 -56.90 5.65
C LYS A 2 49.91 -56.54 7.09
N LYS A 3 48.70 -57.00 7.42
CA LYS A 3 48.07 -57.18 8.73
C LYS A 3 48.72 -58.28 9.60
N LEU A 4 48.28 -58.31 10.88
CA LEU A 4 47.96 -59.41 11.83
C LEU A 4 48.84 -59.40 13.11
N PHE A 5 48.31 -59.05 14.29
CA PHE A 5 47.54 -59.87 15.29
C PHE A 5 48.34 -60.97 16.01
N HIS A 6 48.38 -60.90 17.35
CA HIS A 6 48.16 -61.97 18.37
C HIS A 6 48.62 -61.45 19.76
N TRP A 7 47.79 -61.36 20.81
CA TRP A 7 47.21 -62.36 21.76
C TRP A 7 47.85 -62.18 23.17
N ILE A 8 47.12 -61.82 24.24
CA ILE A 8 46.35 -62.61 25.25
C ILE A 8 47.12 -62.94 26.55
N GLY A 9 46.46 -62.70 27.70
CA GLY A 9 46.61 -63.45 28.97
C GLY A 9 46.59 -62.56 30.22
N ARG A 10 45.44 -62.19 30.83
CA ARG A 10 44.58 -62.90 31.83
C ARG A 10 45.23 -63.29 33.17
N ALA A 11 44.72 -62.72 34.27
CA ALA A 11 44.15 -63.37 35.48
C ALA A 11 43.62 -62.27 36.44
N CYS A 12 42.30 -62.11 36.65
CA CYS A 12 41.49 -62.57 37.81
C CYS A 12 42.09 -62.17 39.18
N SER A 13 41.38 -61.55 40.14
CA SER A 13 40.03 -61.85 40.62
C SER A 13 39.46 -60.74 41.53
N SER A 14 38.15 -60.55 41.39
CA SER A 14 37.13 -60.24 42.43
C SER A 14 37.37 -59.11 43.44
N LYS A 15 36.54 -58.07 43.33
CA LYS A 15 35.67 -57.66 44.45
C LYS A 15 34.32 -57.20 43.91
N ALA A 16 33.29 -57.94 44.30
CA ALA A 16 31.90 -57.57 44.10
C ALA A 16 31.60 -56.31 44.93
N SER A 17 31.06 -55.29 44.28
CA SER A 17 30.46 -54.13 44.93
C SER A 17 29.02 -53.94 44.44
N SER A 18 28.14 -54.51 45.26
CA SER A 18 26.77 -54.14 45.62
C SER A 18 25.70 -53.90 44.53
N PRO A 19 24.56 -54.63 44.55
CA PRO A 19 23.40 -54.30 43.71
C PRO A 19 22.83 -52.91 44.03
N VAL A 20 23.12 -52.35 45.20
CA VAL A 20 22.76 -50.96 45.56
C VAL A 20 23.58 -49.94 44.75
N LEU A 21 24.83 -50.24 44.40
CA LEU A 21 25.63 -49.37 43.54
C LEU A 21 25.17 -49.44 42.07
N ARG A 22 24.74 -50.62 41.59
CA ARG A 22 24.18 -50.76 40.23
C ARG A 22 22.83 -50.09 40.09
N VAL A 23 21.97 -50.17 41.10
CA VAL A 23 20.69 -49.45 41.12
C VAL A 23 20.93 -47.95 41.23
N ARG A 24 21.89 -47.47 42.03
CA ARG A 24 22.27 -46.05 42.08
C ARG A 24 22.91 -45.55 40.79
N PHE A 25 23.69 -46.37 40.07
CA PHE A 25 24.25 -46.02 38.76
C PHE A 25 23.17 -45.99 37.67
N LEU A 26 22.20 -46.92 37.71
CA LEU A 26 21.06 -46.91 36.79
C LEU A 26 20.08 -45.77 37.08
N LEU A 27 19.86 -45.41 38.35
CA LEU A 27 19.10 -44.21 38.73
C LEU A 27 19.86 -42.91 38.42
N ALA A 28 21.19 -42.88 38.56
CA ALA A 28 21.99 -41.71 38.17
C ALA A 28 22.08 -41.55 36.64
N MET A 29 22.11 -42.65 35.88
CA MET A 29 22.02 -42.62 34.42
C MET A 29 20.60 -42.28 33.93
N ALA A 30 19.56 -42.79 34.57
CA ALA A 30 18.17 -42.42 34.27
C ALA A 30 17.90 -40.95 34.64
N ALA A 31 18.41 -40.47 35.77
CA ALA A 31 18.35 -39.06 36.15
C ALA A 31 19.19 -38.18 35.21
N GLY A 32 20.36 -38.65 34.76
CA GLY A 32 21.20 -37.98 33.76
C GLY A 32 20.52 -37.86 32.40
N LEU A 33 19.85 -38.92 31.94
CA LEU A 33 19.06 -38.96 30.71
C LEU A 33 17.76 -38.14 30.83
N LEU A 34 17.13 -38.09 32.01
CA LEU A 34 16.01 -37.20 32.30
C LEU A 34 16.44 -35.73 32.41
N THR A 35 17.64 -35.42 32.89
CA THR A 35 18.18 -34.05 32.87
C THR A 35 18.67 -33.61 31.49
N LEU A 36 19.04 -34.54 30.61
CA LEU A 36 19.30 -34.25 29.19
C LEU A 36 17.99 -34.13 28.38
N ALA A 37 16.89 -34.71 28.84
CA ALA A 37 15.54 -34.49 28.30
C ALA A 37 14.82 -33.27 28.92
N ALA A 38 15.31 -32.75 30.05
CA ALA A 38 14.73 -31.61 30.78
C ALA A 38 15.68 -30.41 30.93
N SER A 39 16.75 -30.36 30.14
CA SER A 39 17.53 -29.13 29.97
C SER A 39 16.84 -28.28 28.90
N PRO A 40 16.33 -27.08 29.20
CA PRO A 40 15.97 -26.12 28.18
C PRO A 40 17.29 -25.63 27.60
N SER A 41 17.87 -26.41 26.70
CA SER A 41 18.71 -25.87 25.63
C SER A 41 17.79 -25.16 24.66
N THR A 42 17.04 -24.17 25.17
CA THR A 42 16.65 -23.03 24.37
C THR A 42 17.94 -22.23 24.18
N ALA A 43 18.80 -22.74 23.28
CA ALA A 43 19.17 -21.86 22.19
C ALA A 43 17.82 -21.33 21.72
N ARG A 44 17.47 -20.10 22.17
CA ARG A 44 16.33 -19.39 21.64
C ARG A 44 16.42 -19.68 20.14
N PRO A 45 15.39 -20.22 19.49
CA PRO A 45 15.32 -19.92 18.08
C PRO A 45 15.45 -18.40 18.10
N VAL A 46 16.55 -17.89 17.54
CA VAL A 46 16.50 -16.56 16.96
C VAL A 46 15.22 -16.67 16.16
N LEU A 47 14.16 -16.03 16.66
CA LEU A 47 12.91 -15.88 15.93
C LEU A 47 13.42 -15.37 14.60
N GLN A 48 13.53 -16.26 13.61
CA GLN A 48 13.74 -15.85 12.25
C GLN A 48 12.54 -14.96 12.05
N TRP A 49 12.82 -13.66 11.86
CA TRP A 49 11.81 -12.63 11.76
C TRP A 49 10.75 -13.17 10.80
N GLY A 50 9.60 -13.51 11.38
CA GLY A 50 8.53 -14.15 10.65
C GLY A 50 8.14 -13.17 9.56
N ILE A 51 8.18 -13.63 8.33
CA ILE A 51 7.62 -12.90 7.20
C ILE A 51 6.12 -12.82 7.52
N GLY A 52 5.67 -11.73 8.13
CA GLY A 52 4.26 -11.48 8.39
C GLY A 52 3.47 -11.45 7.08
N CYS A 53 2.13 -11.48 7.13
CA CYS A 53 1.31 -11.27 5.94
C CYS A 53 1.79 -10.01 5.17
N GLY A 54 2.44 -10.16 4.01
CA GLY A 54 2.91 -9.04 3.17
C GLY A 54 4.41 -8.75 3.22
N ASP A 55 4.76 -7.47 3.06
CA ASP A 55 6.09 -6.91 2.76
C ASP A 55 6.78 -6.21 3.96
N GLY A 56 6.21 -6.34 5.16
CA GLY A 56 6.33 -5.34 6.21
C GLY A 56 7.18 -5.67 7.44
N ARG A 57 7.85 -4.64 7.97
CA ARG A 57 8.47 -4.63 9.30
C ARG A 57 7.39 -4.69 10.39
N VAL A 58 7.63 -5.45 11.45
CA VAL A 58 6.82 -5.49 12.68
C VAL A 58 7.76 -5.19 13.84
N ASP A 59 7.48 -4.15 14.63
CA ASP A 59 8.29 -3.82 15.82
C ASP A 59 7.72 -4.46 17.08
N VAL A 60 6.39 -4.47 17.21
CA VAL A 60 5.69 -5.19 18.27
C VAL A 60 4.37 -5.75 17.75
N VAL A 61 4.08 -7.00 18.10
CA VAL A 61 2.76 -7.60 17.93
C VAL A 61 1.89 -7.22 19.12
N LEU A 62 0.72 -6.64 18.84
CA LEU A 62 -0.26 -6.25 19.83
C LEU A 62 -1.29 -7.35 20.07
N ASP A 63 -1.69 -8.05 19.02
CA ASP A 63 -2.58 -9.22 19.06
C ASP A 63 -2.28 -10.12 17.85
N ASP A 64 -2.15 -11.42 18.09
CA ASP A 64 -1.88 -12.47 17.09
C ASP A 64 -3.13 -13.27 16.71
N PHE A 65 -4.30 -12.89 17.25
CA PHE A 65 -5.58 -13.56 17.03
C PHE A 65 -5.64 -15.04 17.46
N ASP A 66 -4.68 -15.52 18.27
CA ASP A 66 -4.70 -16.88 18.85
C ASP A 66 -5.84 -17.05 19.86
N THR A 67 -6.33 -15.95 20.41
CA THR A 67 -7.53 -15.93 21.26
C THR A 67 -8.63 -15.11 20.58
N PRO A 68 -9.87 -15.62 20.55
CA PRO A 68 -10.96 -14.97 19.84
C PRO A 68 -11.28 -13.61 20.45
N TRP A 69 -11.53 -12.64 19.57
CA TRP A 69 -12.16 -11.37 19.92
C TRP A 69 -13.63 -11.60 20.28
N GLU A 70 -14.23 -10.66 20.98
CA GLU A 70 -15.63 -10.74 21.37
C GLU A 70 -16.49 -9.88 20.44
N HIS A 71 -17.66 -10.39 20.06
CA HIS A 71 -18.68 -9.53 19.46
C HIS A 71 -19.28 -8.63 20.54
N CYS A 72 -19.13 -7.32 20.37
CA CYS A 72 -19.70 -6.33 21.27
C CYS A 72 -21.18 -6.09 20.95
N CYS A 73 -21.45 -5.64 19.72
CA CYS A 73 -22.77 -5.16 19.32
C CYS A 73 -22.92 -5.03 17.80
N THR A 74 -24.19 -4.88 17.39
CA THR A 74 -24.62 -4.54 16.04
C THR A 74 -25.46 -3.26 16.09
N ALA A 75 -25.68 -2.62 14.93
CA ALA A 75 -26.46 -1.37 14.89
C ALA A 75 -27.90 -1.53 15.38
N ASP A 76 -28.48 -2.70 15.18
CA ASP A 76 -29.83 -3.08 15.57
C ASP A 76 -29.95 -4.61 15.65
N VAL A 77 -31.00 -5.11 16.32
CA VAL A 77 -31.25 -6.55 16.50
C VAL A 77 -31.54 -7.27 15.18
N SER A 78 -31.98 -6.54 14.15
CA SER A 78 -32.25 -7.05 12.81
C SER A 78 -31.00 -7.38 12.00
N ILE A 79 -29.84 -6.90 12.43
CA ILE A 79 -28.54 -7.21 11.81
C ILE A 79 -27.98 -8.47 12.46
N PRO A 80 -27.73 -9.55 11.68
CA PRO A 80 -27.20 -10.79 12.23
C PRO A 80 -25.89 -10.58 12.99
N ARG A 81 -25.75 -11.30 14.11
CA ARG A 81 -24.45 -11.35 14.81
C ARG A 81 -23.42 -12.05 13.92
N PRO A 82 -22.18 -11.54 13.84
CA PRO A 82 -21.13 -12.18 13.06
C PRO A 82 -20.75 -13.52 13.69
N THR A 83 -20.36 -14.47 12.85
CA THR A 83 -19.76 -15.74 13.31
C THR A 83 -18.25 -15.59 13.33
N LEU A 84 -17.63 -15.92 14.46
CA LEU A 84 -16.18 -15.80 14.66
C LEU A 84 -15.54 -17.18 14.68
N ARG A 85 -14.47 -17.36 13.91
CA ARG A 85 -13.74 -18.63 13.84
C ARG A 85 -12.25 -18.39 13.68
N THR A 86 -11.45 -19.17 14.40
CA THR A 86 -9.99 -19.20 14.21
C THR A 86 -9.67 -20.07 12.99
N VAL A 87 -8.83 -19.54 12.10
CA VAL A 87 -8.38 -20.20 10.87
C VAL A 87 -6.87 -20.10 10.74
N ALA A 88 -6.28 -20.75 9.74
CA ALA A 88 -4.87 -20.56 9.41
C ALA A 88 -4.64 -19.15 8.82
N GLY A 89 -3.72 -18.40 9.41
CA GLY A 89 -3.24 -17.10 8.92
C GLY A 89 -2.04 -17.23 7.98
N CYS A 90 -1.39 -16.11 7.63
CA CYS A 90 -0.11 -16.16 6.91
C CYS A 90 1.02 -16.63 7.83
N ASN A 91 0.93 -16.35 9.12
CA ASN A 91 1.90 -16.78 10.13
C ASN A 91 1.18 -17.21 11.41
N GLY A 92 0.79 -18.48 11.50
CA GLY A 92 0.07 -19.01 12.65
C GLY A 92 -1.44 -18.98 12.45
N THR A 93 -2.17 -18.38 13.39
CA THR A 93 -3.63 -18.30 13.34
C THR A 93 -4.13 -16.92 12.92
N ALA A 94 -5.34 -16.88 12.40
CA ALA A 94 -6.05 -15.65 12.03
C ALA A 94 -7.50 -15.75 12.48
N LEU A 95 -8.14 -14.60 12.66
CA LEU A 95 -9.56 -14.49 12.95
C LEU A 95 -10.34 -14.33 11.65
N ALA A 96 -11.27 -15.24 11.38
CA ALA A 96 -12.27 -15.08 10.34
C ALA A 96 -13.58 -14.59 10.97
N VAL A 97 -14.12 -13.54 10.36
CA VAL A 97 -15.35 -12.84 10.76
C VAL A 97 -16.35 -12.99 9.62
N ASP A 98 -17.27 -13.94 9.74
CA ASP A 98 -18.37 -14.10 8.79
C ASP A 98 -19.48 -13.11 9.16
N TYR A 99 -19.77 -12.15 8.27
CA TYR A 99 -20.68 -11.03 8.52
C TYR A 99 -21.76 -10.90 7.44
N ASP A 100 -22.88 -10.29 7.81
CA ASP A 100 -24.01 -10.00 6.92
C ASP A 100 -24.65 -8.66 7.28
N LEU A 101 -24.48 -7.68 6.41
CA LEU A 101 -24.94 -6.29 6.56
C LEU A 101 -26.05 -5.93 5.56
N ARG A 102 -26.72 -6.91 4.96
CA ARG A 102 -27.83 -6.68 4.02
C ARG A 102 -28.97 -5.87 4.63
N ASN A 103 -29.29 -6.17 5.89
CA ASN A 103 -30.29 -5.43 6.65
C ASN A 103 -29.71 -4.10 7.13
N VAL A 104 -30.55 -3.07 7.18
CA VAL A 104 -30.26 -1.80 7.86
C VAL A 104 -31.21 -1.64 9.03
N ALA A 105 -30.77 -0.93 10.06
CA ALA A 105 -31.58 -0.64 11.22
C ALA A 105 -32.87 0.10 10.80
N PRO A 106 -34.05 -0.31 11.31
CA PRO A 106 -35.34 0.20 10.87
C PRO A 106 -35.55 1.66 11.29
N SER A 107 -36.50 2.33 10.63
CA SER A 107 -36.96 3.66 11.01
C SER A 107 -37.47 3.65 12.46
N GLY A 108 -37.00 4.61 13.27
CA GLY A 108 -37.33 4.69 14.70
C GLY A 108 -36.32 4.04 15.64
N SER A 109 -35.32 3.32 15.13
CA SER A 109 -34.14 2.90 15.92
C SER A 109 -33.14 4.05 16.09
N GLN A 110 -32.27 3.98 17.09
CA GLN A 110 -31.21 4.97 17.32
C GLN A 110 -30.22 5.06 16.14
N ASN A 111 -30.00 3.95 15.45
CA ASN A 111 -29.05 3.84 14.34
C ASN A 111 -29.77 3.72 12.98
N ALA A 112 -30.98 4.28 12.84
CA ALA A 112 -31.82 4.12 11.66
C ALA A 112 -31.06 4.34 10.34
N GLY A 113 -31.19 3.40 9.41
CA GLY A 113 -30.50 3.42 8.11
C GLY A 113 -29.04 2.94 8.13
N GLN A 114 -28.46 2.67 9.30
CA GLN A 114 -27.10 2.14 9.42
C GLN A 114 -27.08 0.62 9.47
N SER A 115 -25.95 0.03 9.08
CA SER A 115 -25.69 -1.40 9.26
C SER A 115 -24.22 -1.61 9.59
N TRP A 116 -23.95 -2.19 10.76
CA TRP A 116 -22.60 -2.45 11.22
C TRP A 116 -22.56 -3.55 12.28
N VAL A 117 -21.41 -4.19 12.41
CA VAL A 117 -21.06 -5.12 13.48
C VAL A 117 -19.74 -4.68 14.12
N VAL A 118 -19.61 -4.82 15.44
CA VAL A 118 -18.40 -4.43 16.19
C VAL A 118 -17.82 -5.62 16.93
N LEU A 119 -16.52 -5.82 16.74
CA LEU A 119 -15.68 -6.72 17.49
C LEU A 119 -14.81 -5.92 18.45
N GLN A 120 -14.60 -6.45 19.65
CA GLN A 120 -13.81 -5.81 20.69
C GLN A 120 -12.79 -6.77 21.30
N ARG A 121 -11.69 -6.19 21.74
CA ARG A 121 -10.62 -6.86 22.46
C ARG A 121 -10.17 -5.98 23.61
N THR A 122 -10.39 -6.46 24.83
CA THR A 122 -9.82 -5.81 26.02
C THR A 122 -8.46 -6.44 26.29
N LEU A 123 -7.45 -5.60 26.50
CA LEU A 123 -6.09 -6.07 26.80
C LEU A 123 -5.97 -6.41 28.28
N ALA A 124 -5.32 -7.54 28.57
CA ALA A 124 -5.05 -7.94 29.96
C ALA A 124 -4.18 -6.91 30.71
N GLU A 125 -3.25 -6.26 29.98
CA GLU A 125 -2.42 -5.18 30.48
C GLU A 125 -2.42 -4.02 29.48
N ALA A 126 -2.43 -2.79 30.00
CA ALA A 126 -2.34 -1.61 29.14
C ALA A 126 -1.00 -1.58 28.38
N ARG A 127 -1.03 -1.12 27.13
CA ARG A 127 0.12 -1.02 26.24
C ARG A 127 0.49 0.44 26.02
N ASP A 128 1.77 0.74 26.18
CA ASP A 128 2.35 2.02 25.78
C ASP A 128 2.72 1.98 24.31
N LEU A 129 1.98 2.73 23.50
CA LEU A 129 2.19 2.91 22.08
C LEU A 129 2.82 4.26 21.72
N SER A 130 3.18 5.09 22.70
CA SER A 130 3.66 6.47 22.49
C SER A 130 4.91 6.58 21.62
N ARG A 131 5.71 5.51 21.56
CA ARG A 131 6.94 5.42 20.76
C ARG A 131 6.71 5.00 19.30
N TYR A 132 5.52 4.56 18.94
CA TYR A 132 5.22 4.10 17.59
C TYR A 132 4.51 5.19 16.80
N THR A 133 4.62 5.11 15.48
CA THR A 133 3.99 6.06 14.57
C THR A 133 2.78 5.47 13.87
N HIS A 134 2.76 4.14 13.67
CA HIS A 134 1.69 3.48 12.94
C HIS A 134 1.22 2.21 13.64
N LEU A 135 -0.04 1.86 13.40
CA LEU A 135 -0.54 0.50 13.56
C LEU A 135 -0.39 -0.23 12.22
N ARG A 136 -0.23 -1.55 12.29
CA ARG A 136 -0.24 -2.43 11.13
C ARG A 136 -1.27 -3.52 11.36
N LEU A 137 -2.14 -3.72 10.39
CA LEU A 137 -3.17 -4.76 10.42
C LEU A 137 -3.12 -5.56 9.13
N ALA A 138 -3.01 -6.88 9.22
CA ALA A 138 -3.11 -7.73 8.05
C ALA A 138 -4.57 -8.15 7.81
N MET A 139 -5.08 -7.91 6.61
CA MET A 139 -6.47 -8.19 6.27
C MET A 139 -6.62 -8.88 4.92
N ARG A 140 -7.71 -9.64 4.77
CA ARG A 140 -8.17 -10.22 3.52
C ARG A 140 -9.69 -10.33 3.52
N GLY A 141 -10.32 -10.03 2.38
CA GLY A 141 -11.73 -10.28 2.12
C GLY A 141 -11.98 -11.58 1.35
N SER A 142 -13.10 -12.25 1.61
CA SER A 142 -13.55 -13.38 0.79
C SER A 142 -14.36 -12.96 -0.43
N ASN A 143 -14.98 -11.79 -0.39
CA ASN A 143 -15.95 -11.35 -1.37
C ASN A 143 -15.48 -10.06 -2.04
N LEU A 144 -15.10 -10.15 -3.30
CA LEU A 144 -14.56 -9.02 -4.08
C LEU A 144 -15.60 -7.95 -4.41
N ARG A 145 -16.88 -8.20 -4.15
CA ARG A 145 -17.97 -7.23 -4.28
C ARG A 145 -18.34 -6.56 -2.97
N ALA A 146 -17.77 -7.04 -1.86
CA ALA A 146 -18.06 -6.47 -0.55
C ALA A 146 -17.13 -5.30 -0.28
N HIS A 147 -17.54 -4.10 -0.69
CA HIS A 147 -16.77 -2.85 -0.55
C HIS A 147 -17.10 -2.11 0.76
N ASP A 148 -17.38 -2.85 1.83
CA ASP A 148 -17.70 -2.28 3.14
C ASP A 148 -16.48 -1.65 3.81
N THR A 149 -16.76 -0.74 4.74
CA THR A 149 -15.74 0.00 5.50
C THR A 149 -15.33 -0.80 6.73
N VAL A 150 -14.03 -0.76 7.05
CA VAL A 150 -13.51 -1.26 8.33
C VAL A 150 -13.08 -0.07 9.16
N GLU A 151 -13.69 0.12 10.33
CA GLU A 151 -13.20 1.08 11.32
C GLU A 151 -12.29 0.38 12.32
N VAL A 152 -11.11 0.93 12.57
CA VAL A 152 -10.17 0.44 13.59
C VAL A 152 -10.13 1.46 14.72
N LYS A 153 -10.31 1.00 15.97
CA LYS A 153 -10.43 1.87 17.13
C LYS A 153 -9.45 1.47 18.23
N LEU A 154 -8.84 2.47 18.85
CA LEU A 154 -8.06 2.32 20.07
C LEU A 154 -8.86 2.78 21.27
N LYS A 155 -8.75 2.04 22.38
CA LYS A 155 -9.40 2.36 23.66
C LYS A 155 -8.38 2.75 24.71
N ASP A 156 -8.55 3.89 25.34
CA ASP A 156 -7.82 4.29 26.56
C ASP A 156 -8.81 4.44 27.74
N ALA A 157 -8.36 5.01 28.85
CA ALA A 157 -9.21 5.24 30.02
C ALA A 157 -10.37 6.23 29.75
N SER A 158 -10.24 7.07 28.73
CA SER A 158 -11.18 8.16 28.40
C SER A 158 -12.18 7.76 27.31
N GLY A 159 -12.02 6.59 26.67
CA GLY A 159 -12.97 6.05 25.69
C GLY A 159 -12.29 5.49 24.44
N LEU A 160 -12.96 5.60 23.28
CA LEU A 160 -12.49 5.11 21.98
C LEU A 160 -12.11 6.26 21.05
N VAL A 161 -11.15 6.03 20.17
CA VAL A 161 -10.79 6.90 19.03
C VAL A 161 -10.60 6.03 17.80
N ALA A 162 -11.09 6.46 16.63
CA ALA A 162 -11.24 5.61 15.45
C ALA A 162 -10.60 6.18 14.18
N VAL A 163 -10.21 5.28 13.28
CA VAL A 163 -9.92 5.58 11.87
C VAL A 163 -10.82 4.70 11.00
N ALA A 164 -11.38 5.27 9.93
CA ALA A 164 -12.27 4.57 9.02
C ALA A 164 -11.56 4.27 7.70
N LEU A 165 -11.55 3.00 7.31
CA LEU A 165 -10.89 2.48 6.13
C LEU A 165 -11.94 2.03 5.12
N LYS A 166 -12.18 2.87 4.12
CA LYS A 166 -13.21 2.62 3.10
C LYS A 166 -12.81 1.47 2.18
N SER A 167 -13.79 0.65 1.77
CA SER A 167 -13.61 -0.49 0.86
C SER A 167 -12.44 -1.39 1.26
N MET A 168 -12.55 -2.02 2.43
CA MET A 168 -11.50 -2.89 2.98
C MET A 168 -11.91 -4.36 3.07
N THR A 169 -13.20 -4.68 2.88
CA THR A 169 -13.69 -6.06 2.97
C THR A 169 -13.61 -6.84 1.66
N ASP A 170 -13.15 -6.23 0.57
CA ASP A 170 -13.02 -6.79 -0.78
C ASP A 170 -11.58 -7.21 -1.13
N LEU A 171 -10.64 -7.11 -0.18
CA LEU A 171 -9.21 -7.38 -0.42
C LEU A 171 -8.99 -8.85 -0.87
N PRO A 172 -8.65 -9.14 -2.15
CA PRO A 172 -8.63 -10.51 -2.69
C PRO A 172 -7.58 -11.44 -2.07
N VAL A 173 -6.56 -10.83 -1.47
CA VAL A 173 -5.39 -11.50 -0.90
C VAL A 173 -5.00 -10.76 0.38
N TRP A 174 -4.17 -11.39 1.20
CA TRP A 174 -3.61 -10.75 2.39
C TRP A 174 -2.86 -9.46 2.05
N ARG A 175 -3.24 -8.37 2.72
CA ARG A 175 -2.61 -7.06 2.64
C ARG A 175 -2.28 -6.55 4.03
N ALA A 176 -1.08 -6.03 4.20
CA ALA A 176 -0.72 -5.26 5.38
C ALA A 176 -1.18 -3.81 5.18
N ILE A 177 -2.09 -3.35 6.02
CA ILE A 177 -2.57 -1.98 6.05
C ILE A 177 -1.85 -1.25 7.18
N TYR A 178 -1.22 -0.12 6.86
CA TYR A 178 -0.57 0.75 7.83
C TYR A 178 -1.48 1.93 8.12
N LEU A 179 -1.69 2.20 9.40
CA LEU A 179 -2.56 3.26 9.89
C LEU A 179 -1.70 4.23 10.66
N ASP A 180 -1.56 5.46 10.15
CA ASP A 180 -0.90 6.51 10.89
C ASP A 180 -1.72 6.82 12.15
N LEU A 181 -1.08 6.76 13.32
CA LEU A 181 -1.76 7.04 14.60
C LEU A 181 -2.31 8.47 14.67
N ARG A 182 -1.85 9.37 13.80
CA ARG A 182 -2.36 10.75 13.66
C ARG A 182 -3.70 10.83 12.92
N GLU A 183 -4.07 9.80 12.15
CA GLU A 183 -5.36 9.72 11.43
C GLU A 183 -6.51 9.26 12.34
N LEU A 184 -6.19 8.83 13.56
CA LEU A 184 -7.18 8.55 14.59
C LEU A 184 -7.95 9.83 14.92
N SER A 185 -9.24 9.82 14.58
CA SER A 185 -10.12 10.98 14.72
C SER A 185 -11.18 10.74 15.79
N SER A 186 -11.39 11.77 16.61
CA SER A 186 -12.40 11.87 17.67
C SER A 186 -12.47 13.34 18.11
N ASP A 187 -13.45 13.69 18.92
CA ASP A 187 -13.55 14.94 19.67
C ASP A 187 -12.43 15.11 20.73
N ARG A 188 -11.59 14.09 20.93
CA ARG A 188 -10.44 14.10 21.84
C ARG A 188 -9.20 13.43 21.24
N ALA A 189 -8.05 13.70 21.84
CA ALA A 189 -6.84 12.94 21.58
C ALA A 189 -6.84 11.60 22.34
N ILE A 190 -6.23 10.57 21.75
CA ILE A 190 -5.98 9.28 22.38
C ILE A 190 -4.72 9.37 23.28
N ASP A 191 -4.79 8.84 24.49
CA ASP A 191 -3.60 8.62 25.32
C ASP A 191 -2.87 7.34 24.90
N LEU A 192 -1.89 7.49 24.01
CA LEU A 192 -1.09 6.38 23.52
C LEU A 192 -0.21 5.75 24.61
N SER A 193 0.06 6.42 25.73
CA SER A 193 0.89 5.84 26.80
C SER A 193 0.19 4.69 27.53
N ARG A 194 -1.14 4.58 27.36
CA ARG A 194 -1.95 3.64 28.12
C ARG A 194 -3.18 3.16 27.35
N VAL A 195 -2.92 2.45 26.25
CA VAL A 195 -3.97 1.78 25.46
C VAL A 195 -4.44 0.51 26.16
N THR A 196 -5.74 0.38 26.39
CA THR A 196 -6.38 -0.69 27.18
C THR A 196 -7.20 -1.67 26.35
N GLY A 197 -7.46 -1.36 25.09
CA GLY A 197 -8.24 -2.22 24.22
C GLY A 197 -8.29 -1.75 22.77
N PHE A 198 -8.87 -2.61 21.95
CA PHE A 198 -9.07 -2.40 20.52
C PHE A 198 -10.51 -2.71 20.17
N GLU A 199 -11.06 -1.98 19.19
CA GLU A 199 -12.29 -2.37 18.52
C GLU A 199 -12.12 -2.33 17.02
N MET A 200 -12.87 -3.18 16.33
CA MET A 200 -12.99 -3.16 14.90
C MET A 200 -14.46 -3.22 14.51
N ALA A 201 -14.90 -2.26 13.72
CA ALA A 201 -16.25 -2.26 13.17
C ALA A 201 -16.19 -2.61 11.68
N ILE A 202 -17.07 -3.51 11.24
CA ILE A 202 -17.37 -3.69 9.82
C ILE A 202 -18.67 -2.91 9.58
N VAL A 203 -18.58 -1.86 8.77
CA VAL A 203 -19.63 -0.87 8.56
C VAL A 203 -20.04 -0.89 7.10
N ARG A 204 -21.34 -1.10 6.86
CA ARG A 204 -21.89 -1.09 5.53
C ARG A 204 -21.60 0.27 4.89
N CYS A 205 -20.92 0.25 3.75
CA CYS A 205 -20.63 1.50 3.10
C CYS A 205 -21.87 2.05 2.36
N ALA A 206 -22.23 3.29 2.63
CA ALA A 206 -23.21 4.04 1.85
C ALA A 206 -22.47 4.92 0.84
N GLY A 207 -22.49 4.55 -0.44
CA GLY A 207 -21.87 5.34 -1.51
C GLY A 207 -20.35 5.18 -1.65
N CYS A 208 -19.77 4.03 -1.29
CA CYS A 208 -18.41 3.71 -1.71
C CYS A 208 -18.35 3.55 -3.23
N GLU A 209 -17.24 3.98 -3.84
CA GLU A 209 -16.94 3.69 -5.24
C GLU A 209 -16.74 2.18 -5.41
N VAL A 210 -17.76 1.51 -5.95
CA VAL A 210 -17.69 0.10 -6.30
C VAL A 210 -17.00 0.01 -7.66
N ALA A 211 -15.69 -0.26 -7.65
CA ALA A 211 -15.02 -0.71 -8.86
C ALA A 211 -15.43 -2.16 -9.08
N ASP A 212 -16.50 -2.40 -9.85
CA ASP A 212 -16.95 -3.74 -10.22
C ASP A 212 -15.76 -4.51 -10.80
N ASN A 213 -15.20 -5.43 -10.02
CA ASN A 213 -14.13 -6.27 -10.50
C ASN A 213 -14.74 -7.17 -11.59
N PRO A 214 -14.28 -7.11 -12.85
CA PRO A 214 -14.88 -7.88 -13.95
C PRO A 214 -14.70 -9.39 -13.79
N SER A 215 -13.88 -9.84 -12.83
CA SER A 215 -13.75 -11.25 -12.43
C SER A 215 -14.65 -11.66 -11.26
N SER A 216 -15.41 -10.74 -10.67
CA SER A 216 -16.38 -11.04 -9.62
C SER A 216 -17.66 -11.64 -10.21
N ASP A 217 -18.24 -12.61 -9.50
CA ASP A 217 -19.52 -13.19 -9.88
C ASP A 217 -20.66 -12.22 -9.52
N PRO A 218 -21.44 -11.71 -10.50
CA PRO A 218 -22.51 -10.75 -10.25
C PRO A 218 -23.65 -11.33 -9.40
N GLY A 219 -23.71 -12.65 -9.19
CA GLY A 219 -24.67 -13.29 -8.29
C GLY A 219 -24.32 -13.21 -6.81
N VAL A 220 -23.13 -12.72 -6.45
CA VAL A 220 -22.67 -12.62 -5.05
C VAL A 220 -23.13 -11.29 -4.43
N GLU A 221 -23.68 -11.36 -3.23
CA GLU A 221 -24.20 -10.22 -2.48
C GLU A 221 -23.11 -9.23 -2.05
N GLU A 222 -23.35 -7.92 -2.17
CA GLU A 222 -22.37 -6.85 -1.94
C GLU A 222 -22.10 -6.49 -0.48
N HIS A 223 -22.88 -7.01 0.48
CA HIS A 223 -22.77 -6.63 1.89
C HIS A 223 -22.68 -7.83 2.83
N ALA A 224 -22.17 -8.95 2.31
CA ALA A 224 -21.97 -10.17 3.09
C ALA A 224 -20.67 -10.86 2.67
N GLY A 225 -19.99 -11.49 3.63
CA GLY A 225 -18.74 -12.19 3.34
C GLY A 225 -17.99 -12.58 4.59
N THR A 226 -16.74 -12.99 4.40
CA THR A 226 -15.78 -13.22 5.47
C THR A 226 -14.66 -12.18 5.39
N LEU A 227 -14.46 -11.44 6.48
CA LEU A 227 -13.24 -10.67 6.70
C LEU A 227 -12.27 -11.51 7.51
N TYR A 228 -11.06 -11.69 6.99
CA TYR A 228 -9.96 -12.35 7.67
C TYR A 228 -9.01 -11.29 8.22
N LEU A 229 -8.69 -11.42 9.51
CA LEU A 229 -7.81 -10.54 10.26
C LEU A 229 -6.64 -11.37 10.79
N ASP A 230 -5.44 -10.92 10.50
CA ASP A 230 -4.20 -11.51 10.98
C ASP A 230 -3.32 -10.39 11.54
N GLU A 231 -2.43 -10.75 12.47
CA GLU A 231 -1.36 -9.95 13.05
C GLU A 231 -1.68 -8.45 13.19
N PHE A 232 -2.20 -8.05 14.36
CA PHE A 232 -2.36 -6.66 14.72
C PHE A 232 -1.11 -6.17 15.45
N ALA A 233 -0.41 -5.20 14.89
CA ALA A 233 0.91 -4.78 15.33
C ALA A 233 1.04 -3.25 15.42
N ALA A 234 2.11 -2.79 16.06
CA ALA A 234 2.57 -1.41 15.99
C ALA A 234 3.99 -1.34 15.45
N VAL A 235 4.26 -0.25 14.73
CA VAL A 235 5.56 0.00 14.08
C VAL A 235 5.97 1.44 14.27
N ASP A 236 7.27 1.62 14.48
CA ASP A 236 7.92 2.92 14.49
C ASP A 236 8.69 3.10 13.18
N LEU A 237 8.02 3.78 12.25
CA LEU A 237 8.61 4.17 10.97
C LEU A 237 9.52 5.42 11.08
N LYS A 238 9.73 6.02 12.27
CA LYS A 238 10.69 7.14 12.47
C LYS A 238 11.31 7.14 13.88
N PRO A 239 12.63 6.85 13.99
CA PRO A 239 13.49 7.85 14.62
C PRO A 239 14.85 8.00 13.91
N GLY A 240 15.10 9.18 13.29
CA GLY A 240 16.39 9.57 12.70
C GLY A 240 16.88 8.68 11.54
N GLY A 241 16.61 9.08 10.29
CA GLY A 241 17.13 8.39 9.09
C GLY A 241 18.67 8.31 9.06
N ALA A 242 19.32 7.39 8.36
CA ALA A 242 18.89 6.30 7.49
C ALA A 242 19.84 5.10 7.70
N HIS A 243 19.48 3.89 7.27
CA HIS A 243 20.27 3.19 6.25
C HIS A 243 19.58 1.91 5.76
N ARG A 244 19.36 1.91 4.43
CA ARG A 244 19.32 0.77 3.50
C ARG A 244 18.72 -0.53 4.03
N LEU A 245 17.58 -0.89 3.44
CA LEU A 245 17.26 -2.29 3.15
C LEU A 245 18.54 -3.02 2.72
N PRO A 246 18.98 -4.08 3.43
CA PRO A 246 19.80 -5.09 2.80
C PRO A 246 19.00 -5.57 1.59
N ALA A 247 19.60 -5.51 0.41
CA ALA A 247 19.07 -6.11 -0.79
C ALA A 247 18.91 -7.64 -0.55
N ALA A 248 17.70 -8.08 -0.21
CA ALA A 248 17.13 -9.43 -0.34
C ALA A 248 15.91 -9.49 0.60
N SER A 249 14.67 -9.66 0.17
CA SER A 249 14.10 -10.27 -1.02
C SER A 249 13.35 -9.24 -1.84
N GLY A 250 13.59 -9.19 -3.16
CA GLY A 250 12.67 -8.50 -4.05
C GLY A 250 11.23 -9.01 -3.83
N PHE A 251 10.23 -8.18 -4.15
CA PHE A 251 8.84 -8.61 -4.26
C PHE A 251 8.82 -10.04 -4.83
N ALA A 252 8.07 -10.96 -4.18
CA ALA A 252 7.86 -12.29 -4.72
C ALA A 252 7.60 -12.11 -6.20
N THR A 253 8.43 -12.76 -7.04
CA THR A 253 8.38 -12.51 -8.47
C THR A 253 6.99 -12.91 -8.92
N VAL A 254 6.09 -11.93 -9.05
CA VAL A 254 4.77 -12.17 -9.61
C VAL A 254 5.09 -12.66 -10.99
N THR A 255 4.86 -13.95 -11.21
CA THR A 255 4.98 -14.50 -12.54
C THR A 255 3.89 -13.79 -13.30
N ARG A 256 4.30 -12.81 -14.13
CA ARG A 256 3.37 -11.97 -14.89
C ARG A 256 2.49 -12.93 -15.66
N ASP A 257 1.22 -13.01 -15.29
CA ASP A 257 0.27 -13.76 -16.09
C ASP A 257 0.17 -13.03 -17.42
N ALA A 258 0.81 -13.59 -18.45
CA ALA A 258 0.89 -12.99 -19.76
C ALA A 258 -0.50 -12.78 -20.37
N THR A 259 -1.49 -13.59 -19.96
CA THR A 259 -2.88 -13.46 -20.40
C THR A 259 -3.56 -12.27 -19.73
N VAL A 260 -3.46 -12.15 -18.41
CA VAL A 260 -4.04 -11.01 -17.67
C VAL A 260 -3.41 -9.70 -18.11
N ARG A 261 -2.08 -9.68 -18.21
CA ARG A 261 -1.32 -8.52 -18.67
C ARG A 261 -1.73 -8.10 -20.07
N ARG A 262 -1.79 -9.04 -21.02
CA ARG A 262 -2.19 -8.75 -22.41
C ARG A 262 -3.64 -8.26 -22.47
N LYS A 263 -4.57 -8.92 -21.77
CA LYS A 263 -5.97 -8.47 -21.68
C LYS A 263 -6.09 -7.05 -21.13
N ALA A 264 -5.31 -6.69 -20.10
CA ALA A 264 -5.30 -5.35 -19.55
C ALA A 264 -4.75 -4.32 -20.56
N ALA A 265 -3.67 -4.65 -21.26
CA ALA A 265 -3.10 -3.78 -22.30
C ALA A 265 -4.04 -3.60 -23.51
N ASP A 266 -4.70 -4.68 -23.94
CA ASP A 266 -5.70 -4.66 -25.01
C ASP A 266 -6.92 -3.81 -24.58
N ALA A 267 -7.35 -3.93 -23.32
CA ALA A 267 -8.43 -3.12 -22.76
C ALA A 267 -8.06 -1.63 -22.68
N LEU A 268 -6.81 -1.30 -22.33
CA LEU A 268 -6.31 0.08 -22.37
C LEU A 268 -6.28 0.61 -23.80
N LEU A 269 -5.76 -0.19 -24.75
CA LEU A 269 -5.72 0.17 -26.16
C LEU A 269 -7.13 0.47 -26.72
N ALA A 270 -8.13 -0.32 -26.34
CA ALA A 270 -9.51 -0.14 -26.76
C ALA A 270 -10.17 1.14 -26.20
N GLN A 271 -9.63 1.70 -25.11
CA GLN A 271 -10.14 2.92 -24.48
C GLN A 271 -9.50 4.20 -25.02
N VAL A 272 -8.47 4.10 -25.87
CA VAL A 272 -7.88 5.28 -26.51
C VAL A 272 -8.93 5.97 -27.37
N ALA A 273 -9.25 7.21 -27.04
CA ALA A 273 -10.28 7.99 -27.70
C ALA A 273 -9.93 8.20 -29.19
N PRO A 274 -10.82 7.80 -30.11
CA PRO A 274 -10.52 7.82 -31.55
C PRO A 274 -10.68 9.20 -32.18
N SER A 275 -11.37 10.14 -31.52
CA SER A 275 -11.73 11.46 -32.06
C SER A 275 -12.01 12.50 -30.95
N ALA A 276 -12.38 13.71 -31.35
CA ALA A 276 -12.67 14.87 -30.49
C ALA A 276 -11.45 15.43 -29.72
N ALA A 277 -11.69 16.28 -28.72
CA ALA A 277 -10.65 16.92 -27.91
C ALA A 277 -9.72 15.90 -27.25
N GLY A 278 -10.25 14.73 -26.89
CA GLY A 278 -9.51 13.63 -26.28
C GLY A 278 -8.72 12.74 -27.23
N LYS A 279 -8.72 13.00 -28.55
CA LYS A 279 -8.12 12.11 -29.54
C LYS A 279 -6.71 11.65 -29.11
N ASP A 280 -6.47 10.35 -29.22
CA ASP A 280 -5.22 9.67 -28.88
C ASP A 280 -4.89 9.65 -27.37
N LEU A 281 -5.86 9.95 -26.49
CA LEU A 281 -5.77 9.83 -25.03
C LEU A 281 -6.77 8.82 -24.48
N LEU A 282 -6.54 8.35 -23.26
CA LEU A 282 -7.48 7.51 -22.51
C LEU A 282 -8.28 8.36 -21.51
N PRO A 283 -9.57 8.06 -21.30
CA PRO A 283 -10.33 8.62 -20.17
C PRO A 283 -9.60 8.39 -18.84
N ALA A 284 -9.78 9.29 -17.88
CA ALA A 284 -9.25 9.08 -16.53
C ALA A 284 -9.85 7.80 -15.90
N TRP A 285 -9.04 7.11 -15.10
CA TRP A 285 -9.46 5.86 -14.45
C TRP A 285 -10.38 6.09 -13.25
N PHE A 286 -10.35 7.29 -12.67
CA PHE A 286 -11.25 7.70 -11.60
C PHE A 286 -12.49 8.39 -12.19
N PRO A 287 -13.70 8.04 -11.74
CA PRO A 287 -14.93 8.61 -12.28
C PRO A 287 -15.06 10.08 -11.88
N GLU A 288 -14.74 10.98 -12.79
CA GLU A 288 -15.14 12.38 -12.67
C GLU A 288 -16.50 12.61 -13.35
N THR A 289 -17.30 13.53 -12.81
CA THR A 289 -18.68 13.82 -13.26
C THR A 289 -18.81 14.36 -14.69
N THR A 290 -17.69 14.62 -15.36
CA THR A 290 -17.57 15.07 -16.76
C THR A 290 -16.40 14.33 -17.41
N PRO A 291 -16.43 13.99 -18.72
CA PRO A 291 -15.32 13.31 -19.36
C PRO A 291 -14.03 14.12 -19.19
N ASN A 292 -13.12 13.61 -18.38
CA ASN A 292 -11.84 14.20 -18.10
C ASN A 292 -10.72 13.30 -18.64
N PHE A 293 -9.60 13.91 -18.99
CA PHE A 293 -8.36 13.23 -19.32
C PHE A 293 -7.34 13.64 -18.28
N ASN A 294 -6.57 12.71 -17.73
CA ASN A 294 -5.54 13.08 -16.75
C ASN A 294 -4.15 12.65 -17.21
N SER A 295 -3.13 13.46 -16.91
CA SER A 295 -1.75 13.20 -17.34
C SER A 295 -1.17 11.91 -16.75
N TYR A 296 -1.66 11.51 -15.58
CA TYR A 296 -1.24 10.30 -14.88
C TYR A 296 -1.57 9.03 -15.69
N ALA A 297 -2.86 8.84 -16.03
CA ALA A 297 -3.34 7.72 -16.84
C ALA A 297 -2.70 7.69 -18.22
N GLN A 298 -2.41 8.86 -18.81
CA GLN A 298 -1.68 8.93 -20.07
C GLN A 298 -0.23 8.45 -19.92
N ALA A 299 0.47 8.88 -18.87
CA ALA A 299 1.85 8.46 -18.64
C ALA A 299 1.94 6.95 -18.37
N GLU A 300 1.04 6.40 -17.56
CA GLU A 300 0.97 4.97 -17.30
C GLU A 300 0.64 4.17 -18.55
N ALA A 301 -0.36 4.57 -19.33
CA ALA A 301 -0.70 3.90 -20.58
C ALA A 301 0.46 3.95 -21.58
N LEU A 302 1.19 5.07 -21.68
CA LEU A 302 2.38 5.17 -22.52
C LEU A 302 3.45 4.17 -22.08
N LEU A 303 3.70 4.05 -20.78
CA LEU A 303 4.62 3.05 -20.25
C LEU A 303 4.16 1.63 -20.61
N VAL A 304 2.89 1.31 -20.39
CA VAL A 304 2.31 -0.01 -20.72
C VAL A 304 2.51 -0.31 -22.21
N PHE A 305 2.14 0.59 -23.11
CA PHE A 305 2.26 0.36 -24.55
C PHE A 305 3.73 0.18 -24.99
N VAL A 306 4.66 0.96 -24.43
CA VAL A 306 6.09 0.77 -24.70
C VAL A 306 6.56 -0.60 -24.22
N TYR A 307 6.22 -1.01 -23.00
CA TYR A 307 6.61 -2.32 -22.46
C TYR A 307 5.98 -3.49 -23.22
N GLU A 308 4.69 -3.42 -23.55
CA GLU A 308 4.02 -4.47 -24.30
C GLU A 308 4.55 -4.58 -25.74
N TYR A 309 4.89 -3.47 -26.39
CA TYR A 309 5.57 -3.54 -27.67
C TYR A 309 6.95 -4.19 -27.55
N GLN A 310 7.75 -3.80 -26.56
CA GLN A 310 9.08 -4.39 -26.34
C GLN A 310 9.02 -5.90 -26.09
N ASP A 311 7.97 -6.36 -25.42
CA ASP A 311 7.81 -7.78 -25.08
C ASP A 311 7.14 -8.61 -26.19
N THR A 312 6.26 -8.00 -27.00
CA THR A 312 5.42 -8.76 -27.97
C THR A 312 5.69 -8.43 -29.43
N GLY A 313 6.30 -7.29 -29.73
CA GLY A 313 6.49 -6.77 -31.09
C GLY A 313 5.20 -6.35 -31.81
N GLN A 314 4.05 -6.30 -31.13
CA GLN A 314 2.77 -5.98 -31.78
C GLN A 314 2.68 -4.51 -32.18
N ALA A 315 2.50 -4.25 -33.48
CA ALA A 315 2.51 -2.90 -34.04
C ALA A 315 1.45 -1.96 -33.45
N ALA A 316 0.30 -2.51 -33.00
CA ALA A 316 -0.78 -1.71 -32.41
C ALA A 316 -0.34 -0.95 -31.15
N PHE A 317 0.47 -1.58 -30.29
CA PHE A 317 1.01 -0.92 -29.09
C PHE A 317 2.06 0.14 -29.44
N LEU A 318 2.89 -0.10 -30.47
CA LEU A 318 3.82 0.92 -30.96
C LEU A 318 3.08 2.15 -31.51
N GLU A 319 2.04 1.92 -32.29
CA GLU A 319 1.22 2.99 -32.85
C GLU A 319 0.53 3.79 -31.75
N ALA A 320 -0.06 3.12 -30.76
CA ALA A 320 -0.69 3.75 -29.61
C ALA A 320 0.32 4.56 -28.76
N ALA A 321 1.49 3.99 -28.47
CA ALA A 321 2.56 4.69 -27.75
C ALA A 321 2.98 5.98 -28.49
N ARG A 322 3.14 5.92 -29.81
CA ARG A 322 3.51 7.10 -30.62
C ARG A 322 2.42 8.16 -30.63
N LYS A 323 1.17 7.77 -30.81
CA LYS A 323 0.01 8.67 -30.81
C LYS A 323 -0.15 9.37 -29.46
N LEU A 324 -0.09 8.61 -28.37
CA LEU A 324 -0.19 9.12 -27.01
C LEU A 324 0.98 10.06 -26.67
N ALA A 325 2.20 9.71 -27.06
CA ALA A 325 3.38 10.57 -26.87
C ALA A 325 3.27 11.88 -27.66
N ALA A 326 2.85 11.82 -28.93
CA ALA A 326 2.60 13.02 -29.73
C ALA A 326 1.54 13.91 -29.07
N ARG A 327 0.50 13.31 -28.48
CA ARG A 327 -0.54 14.04 -27.78
C ARG A 327 -0.04 14.67 -26.47
N LEU A 328 0.74 13.96 -25.67
CA LEU A 328 1.39 14.50 -24.47
C LEU A 328 2.35 15.65 -24.81
N ILE A 329 3.15 15.52 -25.87
CA ILE A 329 4.02 16.60 -26.35
C ILE A 329 3.19 17.81 -26.79
N ALA A 330 2.06 17.62 -27.47
CA ALA A 330 1.17 18.70 -27.90
C ALA A 330 0.40 19.36 -26.75
N LEU A 331 0.15 18.63 -25.66
CA LEU A 331 -0.48 19.14 -24.43
C LEU A 331 0.50 19.87 -23.52
N GLN A 332 1.80 19.82 -23.83
CA GLN A 332 2.78 20.63 -23.15
C GLN A 332 2.53 22.11 -23.45
N ILE A 333 2.84 22.92 -22.46
CA ILE A 333 2.73 24.36 -22.59
C ILE A 333 3.68 25.00 -23.62
N PRO A 334 3.23 26.07 -24.32
CA PRO A 334 4.01 26.71 -25.37
C PRO A 334 5.36 27.23 -24.90
N ALA A 335 6.38 27.11 -25.75
CA ALA A 335 7.74 27.55 -25.47
C ALA A 335 7.87 29.04 -25.07
N SER A 336 6.90 29.89 -25.42
CA SER A 336 6.87 31.31 -25.05
C SER A 336 6.43 31.58 -23.60
N ARG A 337 6.00 30.56 -22.85
CA ARG A 337 5.53 30.69 -21.47
C ARG A 337 6.32 29.76 -20.55
N VAL A 338 7.55 30.14 -20.19
CA VAL A 338 8.47 29.26 -19.43
C VAL A 338 8.09 29.03 -17.96
N GLN A 339 7.17 29.85 -17.41
CA GLN A 339 6.64 29.73 -16.05
C GLN A 339 5.27 29.06 -16.00
N ALA A 340 4.66 28.88 -17.17
CA ALA A 340 3.41 28.16 -17.33
C ALA A 340 3.67 26.68 -17.10
N GLY A 341 2.82 26.02 -16.31
CA GLY A 341 3.08 24.63 -15.95
C GLY A 341 3.20 23.64 -17.11
N ALA A 342 3.86 22.50 -16.91
CA ALA A 342 4.22 21.67 -18.06
C ALA A 342 3.06 20.80 -18.56
N TRP A 343 2.32 20.16 -17.66
CA TRP A 343 1.16 19.31 -17.92
C TRP A 343 0.17 19.43 -16.76
N TYR A 344 -1.13 19.55 -17.04
CA TYR A 344 -2.16 19.59 -16.01
C TYR A 344 -2.44 18.18 -15.48
N SER A 345 -2.84 18.07 -14.22
CA SER A 345 -3.31 16.80 -13.67
C SER A 345 -4.57 16.37 -14.39
N THR A 346 -5.57 17.25 -14.43
CA THR A 346 -6.83 16.98 -15.11
C THR A 346 -7.07 17.97 -16.25
N TYR A 347 -7.52 17.44 -17.39
CA TYR A 347 -7.96 18.18 -18.55
C TYR A 347 -9.47 18.02 -18.74
N VAL A 348 -10.14 19.15 -18.88
CA VAL A 348 -11.54 19.24 -19.28
C VAL A 348 -11.66 19.67 -20.75
N SER A 349 -12.66 19.13 -21.44
CA SER A 349 -12.96 19.53 -22.82
C SER A 349 -13.78 20.82 -22.83
N GLN A 350 -13.17 21.93 -23.24
CA GLN A 350 -13.81 23.23 -23.43
C GLN A 350 -13.74 23.62 -24.89
N THR A 351 -14.90 23.85 -25.52
CA THR A 351 -15.01 24.25 -26.94
C THR A 351 -14.21 23.37 -27.92
N GLY A 352 -14.09 22.07 -27.63
CA GLY A 352 -13.35 21.10 -28.46
C GLY A 352 -11.83 21.08 -28.24
N MET A 353 -11.32 21.85 -27.27
CA MET A 353 -9.92 21.84 -26.84
C MET A 353 -9.80 21.34 -25.40
N LEU A 354 -8.70 20.66 -25.09
CA LEU A 354 -8.37 20.27 -23.72
C LEU A 354 -7.71 21.43 -22.99
N ARG A 355 -8.17 21.71 -21.77
CA ARG A 355 -7.63 22.74 -20.87
C ARG A 355 -7.64 22.25 -19.43
N GLY A 356 -6.83 22.84 -18.56
CA GLY A 356 -6.93 22.62 -17.13
C GLY A 356 -8.30 23.01 -16.58
N SER A 357 -8.69 22.47 -15.43
CA SER A 357 -9.97 22.79 -14.79
C SER A 357 -10.03 24.26 -14.32
N ASP A 358 -11.18 24.91 -14.50
CA ASP A 358 -11.47 26.20 -13.87
C ASP A 358 -11.80 25.97 -12.38
N ARG A 359 -10.94 26.44 -11.46
CA ARG A 359 -11.24 26.37 -10.02
C ARG A 359 -11.86 27.69 -9.55
N ALA A 360 -13.08 27.61 -9.01
CA ALA A 360 -13.82 28.75 -8.45
C ALA A 360 -13.13 29.41 -7.24
N SER A 361 -12.21 28.71 -6.58
CA SER A 361 -11.55 29.14 -5.34
C SER A 361 -10.30 30.00 -5.56
N GLN A 362 -9.93 30.32 -6.80
CA GLN A 362 -8.69 31.07 -7.09
C GLN A 362 -8.96 32.36 -7.88
N PRO A 363 -8.43 33.51 -7.43
CA PRO A 363 -8.60 34.78 -8.13
C PRO A 363 -7.74 34.89 -9.40
N ILE A 364 -6.72 34.02 -9.55
CA ILE A 364 -5.84 33.98 -10.72
C ILE A 364 -6.15 32.71 -11.53
N PRO A 365 -6.46 32.82 -12.83
CA PRO A 365 -6.66 31.67 -13.71
C PRO A 365 -5.38 30.81 -13.83
N CYS A 366 -5.55 29.49 -13.89
CA CYS A 366 -4.46 28.53 -14.16
C CYS A 366 -4.15 28.46 -15.68
N ASP A 367 -3.69 29.57 -16.25
CA ASP A 367 -3.52 29.79 -17.70
C ASP A 367 -2.06 29.74 -18.20
N GLY A 368 -1.15 29.40 -17.31
CA GLY A 368 0.29 29.40 -17.55
C GLY A 368 1.04 30.64 -17.04
N ASN A 369 0.42 31.59 -16.35
CA ASN A 369 1.19 32.68 -15.72
C ASN A 369 1.10 32.65 -14.20
N GLU A 370 1.40 31.48 -13.62
CA GLU A 370 1.27 31.23 -12.19
C GLU A 370 2.43 31.80 -11.36
N THR A 371 3.15 32.83 -11.85
CA THR A 371 4.25 33.48 -11.09
C THR A 371 3.81 34.04 -9.74
N LEU A 372 2.50 34.24 -9.56
CA LEU A 372 1.88 34.77 -8.35
C LEU A 372 1.23 33.69 -7.46
N ILE A 373 1.22 32.42 -7.88
CA ILE A 373 0.62 31.32 -7.10
C ILE A 373 1.69 30.70 -6.19
N GLN A 374 1.46 30.75 -4.88
CA GLN A 374 2.40 30.26 -3.86
C GLN A 374 2.41 28.73 -3.75
N ASP A 375 1.26 28.08 -3.95
CA ASP A 375 1.13 26.63 -3.94
C ASP A 375 0.67 26.14 -5.32
N ILE A 376 1.55 25.44 -6.02
CA ILE A 376 1.29 25.01 -7.40
C ILE A 376 0.31 23.85 -7.50
N ASP A 377 0.07 23.12 -6.41
CA ASP A 377 -0.94 22.06 -6.37
C ASP A 377 -2.35 22.62 -6.53
N THR A 378 -2.53 23.89 -6.21
CA THR A 378 -3.74 24.67 -6.49
C THR A 378 -4.19 24.56 -7.94
N CYS A 379 -3.24 24.52 -8.88
CA CYS A 379 -3.52 24.39 -10.31
C CYS A 379 -3.17 22.99 -10.86
N GLU A 380 -2.92 22.04 -9.94
CA GLU A 380 -2.75 20.61 -10.21
C GLU A 380 -1.61 20.26 -11.18
N TRP A 381 -0.40 20.77 -11.00
CA TRP A 381 0.68 20.51 -11.97
C TRP A 381 1.75 19.51 -11.50
N ALA A 382 2.19 19.59 -10.24
CA ALA A 382 3.51 19.06 -9.85
C ALA A 382 3.64 17.53 -9.91
N GLY A 383 2.67 16.78 -9.37
CA GLY A 383 2.77 15.32 -9.29
C GLY A 383 2.77 14.63 -10.65
N ASN A 384 1.97 15.12 -11.59
CA ASN A 384 1.76 14.42 -12.85
C ASN A 384 2.79 14.77 -13.93
N VAL A 385 3.45 15.93 -13.83
CA VAL A 385 4.61 16.26 -14.67
C VAL A 385 5.74 15.24 -14.43
N GLY A 386 5.93 14.78 -13.19
CA GLY A 386 6.89 13.74 -12.87
C GLY A 386 6.66 12.44 -13.64
N TRP A 387 5.41 11.96 -13.64
CA TRP A 387 5.01 10.76 -14.38
C TRP A 387 5.17 10.89 -15.89
N VAL A 388 4.80 12.04 -16.46
CA VAL A 388 4.99 12.29 -17.89
C VAL A 388 6.48 12.27 -18.27
N LEU A 389 7.36 12.86 -17.46
CA LEU A 389 8.81 12.81 -17.70
C LEU A 389 9.35 11.38 -17.66
N ILE A 390 8.88 10.54 -16.73
CA ILE A 390 9.25 9.11 -16.66
C ILE A 390 8.83 8.40 -17.95
N ALA A 391 7.59 8.58 -18.38
CA ALA A 391 7.03 7.93 -19.56
C ALA A 391 7.71 8.37 -20.86
N LEU A 392 7.88 9.68 -21.06
CA LEU A 392 8.58 10.23 -22.24
C LEU A 392 10.05 9.82 -22.27
N ASN A 393 10.75 9.79 -21.13
CA ASN A 393 12.13 9.30 -21.09
C ASN A 393 12.22 7.79 -21.36
N LYS A 394 11.26 6.99 -20.89
CA LYS A 394 11.20 5.56 -21.23
C LYS A 394 11.03 5.35 -22.73
N LEU A 395 10.18 6.17 -23.38
CA LEU A 395 10.01 6.17 -24.83
C LEU A 395 11.27 6.64 -25.57
N ARG A 396 11.98 7.66 -25.06
CA ARG A 396 13.26 8.11 -25.61
C ARG A 396 14.28 6.98 -25.61
N ASN A 397 14.45 6.33 -24.45
CA ASN A 397 15.43 5.28 -24.25
C ASN A 397 15.08 3.99 -25.02
N SER A 398 13.84 3.80 -25.44
CA SER A 398 13.45 2.67 -26.29
C SER A 398 13.74 2.92 -27.77
N GLY A 399 13.99 4.16 -28.19
CA GLY A 399 14.24 4.52 -29.60
C GLY A 399 13.01 4.38 -30.50
N LEU A 400 11.81 4.31 -29.92
CA LEU A 400 10.58 3.97 -30.65
C LEU A 400 9.86 5.18 -31.26
N TYR A 401 10.29 6.40 -30.92
CA TYR A 401 9.69 7.65 -31.38
C TYR A 401 10.58 8.35 -32.41
N ALA A 402 10.00 8.71 -33.55
CA ALA A 402 10.76 9.23 -34.70
C ALA A 402 11.21 10.69 -34.51
N ASP A 403 10.34 11.54 -33.93
CA ASP A 403 10.64 12.94 -33.68
C ASP A 403 11.35 13.10 -32.33
N THR A 404 12.63 12.72 -32.33
CA THR A 404 13.52 12.77 -31.17
C THR A 404 13.73 14.20 -30.67
N VAL A 405 13.75 15.18 -31.58
CA VAL A 405 13.91 16.60 -31.24
C VAL A 405 12.70 17.11 -30.45
N ALA A 406 11.47 16.83 -30.90
CA ALA A 406 10.28 17.24 -30.14
C ALA A 406 10.20 16.55 -28.78
N LEU A 407 10.60 15.27 -28.71
CA LEU A 407 10.62 14.50 -27.47
C LEU A 407 11.64 15.04 -26.45
N ASP A 408 12.89 15.26 -26.87
CA ASP A 408 13.93 15.82 -26.00
C ASP A 408 13.56 17.22 -25.52
N ASN A 409 13.07 18.07 -26.42
CA ASN A 409 12.57 19.39 -26.08
C ASN A 409 11.43 19.32 -25.04
N ALA A 410 10.55 18.33 -25.12
CA ALA A 410 9.47 18.17 -24.14
C ALA A 410 10.00 17.77 -22.76
N ILE A 411 10.94 16.83 -22.71
CA ILE A 411 11.61 16.41 -21.46
C ILE A 411 12.38 17.57 -20.83
N ASP A 412 13.14 18.31 -21.63
CA ASP A 412 13.93 19.45 -21.15
C ASP A 412 13.05 20.56 -20.61
N ARG A 413 11.97 20.91 -21.31
CA ARG A 413 11.02 21.92 -20.83
C ARG A 413 10.29 21.47 -19.55
N GLY A 414 9.82 20.23 -19.49
CA GLY A 414 9.11 19.72 -18.31
C GLY A 414 10.00 19.66 -17.08
N SER A 415 11.26 19.25 -17.24
CA SER A 415 12.23 19.22 -16.14
C SER A 415 12.69 20.61 -15.72
N ALA A 416 12.96 21.53 -16.66
CA ALA A 416 13.27 22.92 -16.36
C ALA A 416 12.11 23.60 -15.62
N TRP A 417 10.87 23.28 -16.01
CA TRP A 417 9.70 23.74 -15.30
C TRP A 417 9.67 23.23 -13.85
N LEU A 418 9.82 21.92 -13.59
CA LEU A 418 9.86 21.38 -12.22
C LEU A 418 10.91 22.07 -11.34
N ILE A 419 12.10 22.31 -11.90
CA ILE A 419 13.19 23.03 -11.20
C ILE A 419 12.77 24.45 -10.83
N GLY A 420 12.08 25.15 -11.74
CA GLY A 420 11.55 26.49 -11.50
C GLY A 420 10.53 26.59 -10.36
N GLN A 421 10.05 25.47 -9.83
CA GLN A 421 9.04 25.45 -8.76
C GLN A 421 9.65 25.35 -7.36
N PHE A 422 10.96 25.15 -7.26
CA PHE A 422 11.63 24.97 -5.97
C PHE A 422 11.48 26.21 -5.09
N GLY A 423 11.06 26.00 -3.84
CA GLY A 423 11.04 27.05 -2.83
C GLY A 423 9.99 28.13 -3.07
N ARG A 424 8.92 27.84 -3.83
CA ARG A 424 7.78 28.75 -3.98
C ARG A 424 7.13 29.13 -2.65
N HIS A 425 7.11 28.20 -1.70
CA HIS A 425 6.68 28.48 -0.34
C HIS A 425 7.90 28.85 0.54
N PRO A 426 7.97 30.07 1.09
CA PRO A 426 9.16 30.53 1.84
C PRO A 426 9.53 29.67 3.05
N ALA A 427 8.56 28.98 3.67
CA ALA A 427 8.80 28.08 4.80
C ALA A 427 9.41 26.73 4.40
N TYR A 428 9.40 26.37 3.12
CA TYR A 428 9.80 25.05 2.62
C TYR A 428 10.79 25.18 1.46
N PRO A 429 12.04 25.58 1.73
CA PRO A 429 13.05 25.73 0.70
C PRO A 429 13.27 24.39 -0.03
N ASN A 430 13.33 24.45 -1.36
CA ASN A 430 13.53 23.30 -2.26
C ASN A 430 12.38 22.28 -2.35
N LEU A 431 11.26 22.46 -1.63
CA LEU A 431 10.01 21.77 -2.00
C LEU A 431 9.37 22.45 -3.21
N ILE A 432 8.75 21.64 -4.06
CA ILE A 432 8.00 22.09 -5.25
C ILE A 432 6.53 22.32 -4.90
N SER A 433 5.99 21.50 -4.01
CA SER A 433 4.57 21.40 -3.71
C SER A 433 4.36 21.17 -2.21
N LEU A 434 3.18 21.47 -1.68
CA LEU A 434 2.84 21.17 -0.27
C LEU A 434 2.40 19.72 -0.09
N GLY A 435 1.92 19.07 -1.15
CA GLY A 435 1.61 17.63 -1.18
C GLY A 435 2.86 16.75 -1.34
N ILE A 436 3.03 15.76 -0.46
CA ILE A 436 4.22 14.87 -0.50
C ILE A 436 4.29 14.02 -1.78
N GLU A 437 3.15 13.53 -2.25
CA GLU A 437 3.03 12.69 -3.45
C GLU A 437 3.49 13.43 -4.71
N GLY A 438 3.17 14.73 -4.78
CA GLY A 438 3.58 15.62 -5.87
C GLY A 438 5.11 15.75 -5.93
N ASN A 439 5.74 15.95 -4.77
CA ASN A 439 7.19 16.04 -4.66
C ASN A 439 7.89 14.71 -4.97
N ILE A 440 7.35 13.57 -4.51
CA ILE A 440 7.93 12.24 -4.81
C ILE A 440 7.91 11.97 -6.32
N SER A 441 6.77 12.24 -6.98
CA SER A 441 6.65 12.04 -8.41
C SER A 441 7.60 12.97 -9.19
N ALA A 442 7.71 14.24 -8.78
CA ALA A 442 8.66 15.19 -9.35
C ALA A 442 10.12 14.75 -9.16
N TYR A 443 10.47 14.19 -8.00
CA TYR A 443 11.80 13.62 -7.74
C TYR A 443 12.15 12.54 -8.77
N PHE A 444 11.28 11.57 -8.99
CA PHE A 444 11.52 10.51 -9.97
C PHE A 444 11.51 11.04 -11.42
N GLY A 445 10.65 12.02 -11.72
CA GLY A 445 10.63 12.71 -13.01
C GLY A 445 11.94 13.44 -13.32
N LEU A 446 12.47 14.20 -12.37
CA LEU A 446 13.77 14.89 -12.50
C LEU A 446 14.91 13.88 -12.71
N ARG A 447 14.89 12.75 -12.00
CA ARG A 447 15.87 11.67 -12.22
C ARG A 447 15.73 11.07 -13.62
N ALA A 448 14.52 10.82 -14.08
CA ALA A 448 14.27 10.32 -15.43
C ALA A 448 14.77 11.32 -16.51
N ALA A 449 14.60 12.61 -16.28
CA ALA A 449 15.11 13.68 -17.14
C ALA A 449 16.63 13.94 -17.01
N GLY A 450 17.34 13.21 -16.14
CA GLY A 450 18.78 13.37 -15.93
C GLY A 450 19.18 14.60 -15.09
N ARG A 451 18.23 15.26 -14.42
CA ARG A 451 18.45 16.40 -13.51
C ARG A 451 18.80 15.93 -12.10
N LEU A 452 19.93 15.24 -11.99
CA LEU A 452 20.31 14.50 -10.78
C LEU A 452 20.58 15.41 -9.57
N GLN A 453 21.15 16.59 -9.79
CA GLN A 453 21.45 17.54 -8.72
C GLN A 453 20.17 18.07 -8.10
N GLU A 454 19.23 18.52 -8.92
CA GLU A 454 17.95 19.08 -8.49
C GLU A 454 17.07 17.99 -7.87
N ALA A 455 17.07 16.78 -8.44
CA ALA A 455 16.44 15.63 -7.79
C ALA A 455 17.03 15.36 -6.40
N SER A 456 18.34 15.47 -6.22
CA SER A 456 18.97 15.28 -4.89
C SER A 456 18.55 16.35 -3.90
N LEU A 457 18.44 17.61 -4.34
CA LEU A 457 17.97 18.72 -3.51
C LEU A 457 16.51 18.50 -3.09
N LEU A 458 15.63 18.18 -4.04
CA LEU A 458 14.23 17.87 -3.76
C LEU A 458 14.09 16.65 -2.85
N GLY A 459 14.84 15.58 -3.11
CA GLY A 459 14.83 14.39 -2.26
C GLY A 459 15.19 14.72 -0.81
N SER A 460 16.21 15.55 -0.61
CA SER A 460 16.61 16.00 0.73
C SER A 460 15.51 16.82 1.40
N ALA A 461 14.84 17.71 0.64
CA ALA A 461 13.73 18.52 1.14
C ALA A 461 12.50 17.68 1.49
N ILE A 462 12.16 16.66 0.69
CA ILE A 462 11.08 15.70 1.01
C ILE A 462 11.37 15.04 2.35
N PHE A 463 12.59 14.56 2.58
CA PHE A 463 12.94 13.93 3.86
C PHE A 463 12.92 14.92 5.04
N GLN A 464 13.26 16.19 4.79
CA GLN A 464 13.34 17.21 5.83
C GLN A 464 11.95 17.72 6.25
N PHE A 465 11.02 17.85 5.31
CA PHE A 465 9.75 18.55 5.51
C PHE A 465 8.50 17.66 5.32
N GLY A 466 8.66 16.43 4.81
CA GLY A 466 7.58 15.48 4.51
C GLY A 466 7.30 14.41 5.57
#